data_AF-A0A2D9J1K7-F1
#
_entry.id   AF-A0A2D9J1K7-F1
#
_cell.length_a   1.000
_cell.length_b   1.000
_cell.length_c   1.000
_cell.angle_alpha   90.00
_cell.angle_beta   90.00
_cell.angle_gamma   90.00
#
_symmetry.space_group_name_H-M   'P 1'
#
loop_
_entity.id
_entity.type
_entity.pdbx_description
1 polymer ?
#
loop_
_entity_poly.entity_id
_entity_poly.type
_entity_poly.pdbx_seq_one_letter_code
_entity_poly.pdbx_strand_id
1 'polypeptide(L)'
;MHGGAIAALIDSAATFLVVAHVEDAVPTINFRTDYLKPAGKSTLTAKAKMRRLGASVAVVDVDVVDEGGQLIAIGSGTFGTTGG
;
A
#
# COMPACT_ATOMS: atom_id res chain seq x y z
N MET A 1 2.14 -2.54 -18.01
CA MET A 1 2.39 -2.74 -16.57
C MET A 1 1.60 -3.96 -16.11
N HIS A 2 2.20 -4.89 -15.36
CA HIS A 2 1.50 -6.09 -14.86
C HIS A 2 0.89 -5.82 -13.48
N GLY A 3 -0.20 -6.52 -13.13
CA GLY A 3 -0.87 -6.35 -11.83
C GLY A 3 0.09 -6.52 -10.66
N GLY A 4 0.99 -7.50 -10.70
CA GLY A 4 2.00 -7.71 -9.66
C GLY A 4 2.89 -6.50 -9.36
N ALA A 5 3.20 -5.66 -10.36
CA ALA A 5 4.00 -4.44 -10.13
C ALA A 5 3.21 -3.36 -9.36
N ILE A 6 1.91 -3.25 -9.62
CA ILE A 6 1.01 -2.35 -8.89
C ILE A 6 0.81 -2.86 -7.46
N ALA A 7 0.63 -4.17 -7.29
CA ALA A 7 0.53 -4.80 -5.98
C ALA A 7 1.80 -4.55 -5.14
N ALA A 8 2.98 -4.70 -5.72
CA ALA A 8 4.25 -4.39 -5.05
C ALA A 8 4.41 -2.89 -4.70
N LEU A 9 3.92 -1.99 -5.57
CA LEU A 9 3.90 -0.56 -5.29
C LEU A 9 2.97 -0.23 -4.10
N ILE A 10 1.80 -0.86 -4.04
CA ILE A 10 0.84 -0.73 -2.93
C ILE A 10 1.49 -1.18 -1.62
N ASP A 11 2.06 -2.39 -1.61
CA ASP A 11 2.71 -2.97 -0.43
C ASP A 11 3.88 -2.10 0.05
N SER A 12 4.71 -1.61 -0.87
CA SER A 12 5.83 -0.71 -0.55
C SER A 12 5.35 0.60 0.08
N ALA A 13 4.35 1.26 -0.53
CA ALA A 13 3.83 2.53 -0.03
C ALA A 13 3.22 2.37 1.38
N ALA A 14 2.48 1.29 1.60
CA ALA A 14 1.91 1.00 2.90
C ALA A 14 2.99 0.67 3.95
N THR A 15 3.98 -0.15 3.58
CA THR A 15 5.11 -0.50 4.44
C THR A 15 5.90 0.74 4.86
N PHE A 16 6.26 1.62 3.92
CA PHE A 16 6.97 2.85 4.24
C PHE A 16 6.18 3.78 5.17
N LEU A 17 4.86 3.84 5.01
CA LEU A 17 4.04 4.62 5.93
C LEU A 17 4.07 4.04 7.36
N VAL A 18 4.05 2.72 7.51
CA VAL A 18 4.15 2.07 8.82
C VAL A 18 5.55 2.27 9.39
N VAL A 19 6.61 2.00 8.62
CA VAL A 19 8.02 2.22 9.01
C VAL A 19 8.27 3.65 9.49
N ALA A 20 7.62 4.66 8.92
CA ALA A 20 7.74 6.04 9.38
C ALA A 20 7.22 6.27 10.83
N HIS A 21 6.52 5.30 11.41
CA HIS A 21 5.94 5.37 12.75
C HIS A 21 6.46 4.28 13.71
N VAL A 22 7.23 3.30 13.24
CA VAL A 22 7.79 2.21 14.06
C VAL A 22 9.28 2.03 13.79
N GLU A 23 10.07 1.90 14.86
CA GLU A 23 11.53 1.69 14.81
C GLU A 23 11.90 0.20 14.68
N ASP A 24 11.09 -0.58 13.97
CA ASP A 24 11.20 -2.03 13.93
C ASP A 24 10.84 -2.61 12.55
N ALA A 25 11.05 -3.91 12.37
CA ALA A 25 10.63 -4.64 11.19
C ALA A 25 9.11 -4.61 11.02
N VAL A 26 8.68 -4.32 9.79
CA VAL A 26 7.26 -4.22 9.41
C VAL A 26 6.92 -5.37 8.45
N PRO A 27 6.61 -6.57 8.95
CA PRO A 27 6.20 -7.66 8.08
C PRO A 27 4.79 -7.40 7.54
N THR A 28 4.60 -7.61 6.24
CA THR A 28 3.26 -7.66 5.64
C THR A 28 2.56 -8.93 6.10
N ILE A 29 1.43 -8.78 6.79
CA ILE A 29 0.61 -9.92 7.27
C ILE A 29 -0.36 -10.37 6.17
N ASN A 30 -1.05 -9.42 5.56
CA ASN A 30 -1.90 -9.61 4.40
C ASN A 30 -2.10 -8.28 3.69
N PHE A 31 -2.46 -8.35 2.41
CA PHE A 31 -3.09 -7.25 1.72
C PHE A 31 -3.96 -7.76 0.58
N ARG A 32 -4.88 -6.91 0.14
CA ARG A 32 -5.73 -7.09 -1.03
C ARG A 32 -5.46 -5.96 -2.01
N THR A 33 -5.57 -6.27 -3.31
CA THR A 33 -5.55 -5.26 -4.38
C THR A 33 -6.78 -5.45 -5.26
N ASP A 34 -7.49 -4.35 -5.54
CA ASP A 34 -8.56 -4.30 -6.53
C ASP A 34 -8.12 -3.42 -7.70
N TYR A 35 -8.03 -4.01 -8.90
CA TYR A 35 -7.70 -3.30 -10.13
C TYR A 35 -8.98 -2.74 -10.75
N LEU A 36 -9.07 -1.42 -10.81
CA LEU A 36 -10.27 -0.74 -11.30
C LEU A 36 -10.17 -0.47 -12.79
N LYS A 37 -8.97 -0.14 -13.28
CA LYS A 37 -8.72 0.26 -14.67
C LYS A 37 -7.34 -0.20 -15.15
N PRO A 38 -7.14 -0.35 -16.47
CA PRO A 38 -5.82 -0.57 -17.03
C PRO A 38 -4.89 0.64 -16.80
N ALA A 39 -3.67 0.40 -16.29
CA ALA A 39 -2.67 1.45 -16.11
C ALA A 39 -2.08 2.00 -17.42
N GLY A 40 -2.18 1.26 -18.53
CA GLY A 40 -1.59 1.69 -19.81
C GLY A 40 -0.06 1.93 -19.73
N LYS A 41 0.38 3.06 -20.26
CA LYS A 41 1.78 3.54 -20.27
C LYS A 41 1.97 4.81 -19.41
N SER A 42 1.17 5.00 -18.36
CA SER A 42 1.31 6.15 -17.46
C SER A 42 2.24 5.87 -16.29
N THR A 43 2.80 6.93 -15.71
CA THR A 43 3.39 6.88 -14.38
C THR A 43 2.28 6.74 -13.35
N LEU A 44 2.48 5.86 -12.36
CA LEU A 44 1.53 5.68 -11.27
C LEU A 44 2.09 6.24 -9.97
N THR A 45 1.22 6.84 -9.16
CA THR A 45 1.52 7.31 -7.81
C THR A 45 0.64 6.56 -6.81
N ALA A 46 1.28 5.91 -5.82
CA ALA A 46 0.57 5.31 -4.69
C ALA A 46 0.53 6.28 -3.52
N LYS A 47 -0.65 6.43 -2.91
CA LYS A 47 -0.89 7.28 -1.74
C LYS A 47 -1.42 6.42 -0.61
N ALA A 48 -0.57 6.18 0.38
CA ALA A 48 -0.93 5.40 1.56
C ALA A 48 -1.60 6.28 2.62
N LYS A 49 -2.58 5.72 3.33
CA LYS A 49 -3.29 6.35 4.45
C LYS A 49 -3.40 5.36 5.60
N MET A 50 -2.87 5.75 6.75
CA MET A 50 -2.99 4.95 7.96
C MET A 50 -4.44 4.97 8.45
N ARG A 51 -5.04 3.79 8.59
CA ARG A 51 -6.39 3.61 9.12
C ARG A 51 -6.36 3.34 10.61
N ARG A 52 -5.35 2.60 11.06
CA ARG A 52 -5.10 2.28 12.45
C ARG A 52 -3.61 2.01 12.64
N LEU A 53 -3.04 2.57 13.71
CA LEU A 53 -1.74 2.17 14.26
C LEU A 53 -1.98 1.52 15.61
N GLY A 54 -1.98 0.18 15.64
CA GLY A 54 -2.15 -0.59 16.87
C GLY A 54 -0.81 -1.02 17.48
N ALA A 55 -0.87 -1.57 18.69
CA ALA A 55 0.31 -2.06 19.39
C ALA A 55 1.02 -3.23 18.67
N SER A 56 0.28 -4.08 17.94
CA SER A 56 0.87 -5.23 17.21
C SER A 56 0.54 -5.26 15.72
N VAL A 57 -0.47 -4.48 15.29
CA VAL A 57 -0.94 -4.46 13.90
C VAL A 57 -1.32 -3.04 13.48
N ALA A 58 -0.80 -2.60 12.33
CA ALA A 58 -1.27 -1.44 11.60
C ALA A 58 -2.20 -1.86 10.45
N VAL A 59 -3.15 -0.99 10.09
CA VAL A 59 -4.03 -1.14 8.93
C VAL A 59 -3.85 0.08 8.02
N VAL A 60 -3.61 -0.15 6.73
CA VAL A 60 -3.32 0.90 5.75
C VAL A 60 -4.15 0.71 4.51
N ASP A 61 -4.78 1.78 4.04
CA ASP A 61 -5.40 1.87 2.72
C ASP A 61 -4.44 2.57 1.76
N VAL A 62 -4.45 2.18 0.48
CA VAL A 62 -3.61 2.79 -0.57
C VAL A 62 -4.42 3.05 -1.82
N ASP A 63 -4.37 4.28 -2.31
CA ASP A 63 -4.91 4.65 -3.62
C ASP A 63 -3.77 4.70 -4.65
N VAL A 64 -3.95 4.08 -5.82
CA VAL A 64 -3.03 4.18 -6.95
C VAL A 64 -3.67 5.00 -8.04
N VAL A 65 -3.08 6.16 -8.35
CA VAL A 65 -3.56 7.08 -9.38
C VAL A 65 -2.55 7.21 -10.51
N ASP A 66 -3.04 7.47 -11.73
CA ASP A 66 -2.18 7.89 -12.83
C ASP A 66 -1.88 9.40 -12.80
N GLU A 67 -1.10 9.89 -13.78
CA GLU A 67 -0.76 11.31 -13.94
C GLU A 67 -1.98 12.22 -14.15
N GLY A 68 -3.07 11.67 -14.70
CA GLY A 68 -4.35 12.38 -14.86
C GLY A 68 -5.20 12.40 -13.59
N GLY A 69 -4.72 11.80 -12.50
CA GLY A 69 -5.46 11.67 -11.24
C GLY A 69 -6.54 10.59 -11.28
N GLN A 70 -6.58 9.74 -12.31
CA GLN A 70 -7.54 8.67 -12.40
C GLN A 70 -7.15 7.54 -11.45
N LEU A 71 -8.12 7.05 -10.66
CA LEU A 71 -7.92 5.90 -9.79
C LEU A 71 -7.81 4.61 -10.63
N ILE A 72 -6.64 3.98 -10.57
CA ILE A 72 -6.26 2.79 -11.35
C ILE A 72 -6.45 1.52 -10.51
N ALA A 73 -6.04 1.56 -9.25
CA ALA A 73 -6.18 0.46 -8.30
C ALA A 73 -6.31 1.00 -6.88
N ILE A 74 -6.86 0.16 -6.01
CA ILE A 74 -6.88 0.39 -4.56
C ILE A 74 -6.29 -0.82 -3.84
N GLY A 75 -5.72 -0.58 -2.67
CA GLY A 75 -5.21 -1.62 -1.79
C GLY A 75 -5.62 -1.38 -0.34
N SER A 76 -5.76 -2.47 0.40
CA SER A 76 -5.88 -2.43 1.86
C SER A 76 -5.09 -3.59 2.44
N GLY A 77 -4.32 -3.33 3.49
CA GLY A 77 -3.45 -4.33 4.08
C GLY A 77 -3.21 -4.12 5.57
N THR A 78 -2.69 -5.18 6.19
CA THR A 78 -2.31 -5.20 7.60
C THR A 78 -0.85 -5.56 7.75
N PHE A 79 -0.18 -4.87 8.67
CA PHE A 79 1.27 -4.93 8.86
C PHE A 79 1.59 -5.11 10.34
N GLY A 80 2.61 -5.90 10.66
CA GLY A 80 3.11 -6.02 12.04
C GLY A 80 3.75 -4.71 12.51
N THR A 81 3.61 -4.39 13.80
CA THR A 81 4.18 -3.18 14.43
C THR A 81 5.05 -3.46 15.65
N THR A 82 5.25 -4.74 15.97
CA THR A 82 6.19 -5.21 17.00
C THR A 82 7.19 -6.12 16.32
N GLY A 83 8.48 -5.90 16.58
CA GLY A 83 9.55 -6.80 16.17
C GLY A 83 9.30 -8.21 16.68
N GLY A 84 9.69 -9.18 15.85
CA GLY A 84 9.65 -10.60 16.20
C GLY A 84 10.57 -10.96 17.35
#